data_AF-A0A952P5A9-F1
#
_entry.id   AF-A0A952P5A9-F1
#
_cell.length_a   1.000
_cell.length_b   1.000
_cell.length_c   1.000
_cell.angle_alpha   90.00
_cell.angle_beta   90.00
_cell.angle_gamma   90.00
#
_symmetry.space_group_name_H-M   'P 1'
#
loop_
_entity.id
_entity.type
_entity.pdbx_description
1 polymer ?
#
loop_
_entity_poly.entity_id
_entity_poly.type
_entity_poly.pdbx_seq_one_letter_code
_entity_poly.pdbx_strand_id
1 'polypeptide(L)'
;MEINEIINLLRKWSDFKLSNKESDLYDFGRWLTDNSDTQPNHIVVPILKTGKVLTDEYSGEVQFLASYFITRMNKFIKIYTKEIFNEYGLTGGDDFSFLALIDKMDRPNKKELCLANLTEITTGMDIIKKLVKLGYTEEIADDYDKRAKRLIITEKGRFTANAVYSRLNRLREDVLGDLTGDERTVIIRFLERLNTYHTNYIMSR
;
A
#
# COMPACT_ATOMS: atom_id res chain seq x y z
N MET A 1 -13.49 -22.12 -28.99
CA MET A 1 -12.04 -22.07 -29.22
C MET A 1 -11.85 -22.05 -30.72
N GLU A 2 -11.37 -20.94 -31.26
CA GLU A 2 -11.24 -20.77 -32.70
C GLU A 2 -10.10 -21.65 -33.22
N ILE A 3 -10.31 -22.40 -34.31
CA ILE A 3 -9.31 -23.31 -34.90
C ILE A 3 -7.94 -22.62 -35.12
N ASN A 4 -7.96 -21.32 -35.40
CA ASN A 4 -6.76 -20.52 -35.62
C ASN A 4 -5.89 -20.36 -34.36
N GLU A 5 -6.49 -20.33 -33.17
CA GLU A 5 -5.75 -20.24 -31.89
C GLU A 5 -4.98 -21.53 -31.61
N ILE A 6 -5.60 -22.67 -31.90
CA ILE A 6 -5.00 -24.00 -31.75
C ILE A 6 -3.83 -24.16 -32.72
N ILE A 7 -4.01 -23.74 -33.98
CA ILE A 7 -2.94 -23.78 -34.99
C ILE A 7 -1.76 -22.91 -34.56
N ASN A 8 -2.01 -21.73 -34.00
CA ASN A 8 -0.96 -20.85 -33.50
C ASN A 8 -0.18 -21.48 -32.33
N LEU A 9 -0.88 -22.10 -31.38
CA LEU A 9 -0.26 -22.78 -30.24
C LEU A 9 0.61 -23.96 -30.69
N LEU A 10 0.15 -24.74 -31.66
CA LEU A 10 0.91 -25.86 -32.24
C LEU A 10 2.17 -25.39 -32.97
N ARG A 11 2.12 -24.26 -33.68
CA ARG A 11 3.31 -23.65 -34.30
C ARG A 11 4.34 -23.23 -33.26
N LYS A 12 3.91 -22.52 -32.21
CA LYS A 12 4.79 -22.11 -31.11
C LYS A 12 5.45 -23.30 -30.40
N TRP A 13 4.71 -24.39 -30.18
CA TRP A 13 5.26 -25.62 -29.62
C TRP A 13 6.30 -26.27 -30.54
N SER A 14 6.04 -26.29 -31.84
CA SER A 14 6.99 -26.78 -32.84
C SER A 14 8.29 -25.96 -32.82
N ASP A 15 8.19 -24.64 -32.80
CA ASP A 15 9.36 -23.74 -32.77
C ASP A 15 10.17 -23.93 -31.48
N PHE A 16 9.50 -24.07 -30.33
CA PHE A 16 10.15 -24.37 -29.05
C PHE A 16 10.94 -25.68 -29.09
N LYS A 17 10.36 -26.75 -29.67
CA LYS A 17 10.98 -28.07 -29.75
C LYS A 17 12.17 -28.15 -30.71
N LEU A 18 12.26 -27.27 -31.70
CA LEU A 18 13.42 -27.21 -32.61
C LEU A 18 14.72 -26.87 -31.84
N SER A 19 14.61 -25.97 -30.86
CA SER A 19 15.74 -25.52 -30.04
C SER A 19 15.89 -26.30 -28.73
N ASN A 20 14.83 -27.00 -28.27
CA ASN A 20 14.78 -27.66 -26.96
C ASN A 20 14.20 -29.09 -27.06
N LYS A 21 14.94 -30.00 -27.69
CA LYS A 21 14.45 -31.33 -28.07
C LYS A 21 13.99 -32.19 -26.88
N GLU A 22 14.67 -32.10 -25.74
CA GLU A 22 14.39 -32.88 -24.52
C GLU A 22 13.39 -32.20 -23.56
N SER A 23 12.99 -30.95 -23.82
CA SER A 23 12.12 -30.19 -22.91
C SER A 23 10.65 -30.64 -22.99
N ASP A 24 9.94 -30.49 -21.87
CA ASP A 24 8.56 -30.96 -21.71
C ASP A 24 7.51 -29.83 -21.84
N LEU A 25 6.25 -30.14 -21.56
CA LEU A 25 5.15 -29.18 -21.62
C LEU A 25 5.27 -28.08 -20.55
N TYR A 26 5.88 -28.39 -19.41
CA TYR A 26 6.11 -27.44 -18.33
C TYR A 26 7.14 -26.38 -18.75
N ASP A 27 8.23 -26.81 -19.40
CA ASP A 27 9.23 -25.90 -19.94
C ASP A 27 8.67 -25.00 -21.05
N PHE A 28 7.77 -25.51 -21.87
CA PHE A 28 7.08 -24.70 -22.87
C PHE A 28 6.14 -23.66 -22.27
N GLY A 29 5.47 -23.99 -21.16
CA GLY A 29 4.66 -23.03 -20.41
C GLY A 29 5.48 -21.81 -19.98
N ARG A 30 6.72 -22.05 -19.49
CA ARG A 30 7.66 -20.97 -19.14
C ARG A 30 8.17 -20.22 -20.37
N TRP A 31 8.51 -20.94 -21.44
CA TRP A 31 8.97 -20.30 -22.66
C TRP A 31 7.92 -19.36 -23.28
N LEU A 32 6.64 -19.74 -23.23
CA LEU A 32 5.54 -18.89 -23.70
C LEU A 32 5.40 -17.60 -22.89
N THR A 33 5.61 -17.64 -21.57
CA THR A 33 5.59 -16.44 -20.73
C THR A 33 6.81 -15.55 -20.97
N ASP A 34 7.96 -16.15 -21.26
CA ASP A 34 9.21 -15.41 -21.50
C ASP A 34 9.25 -14.76 -22.90
N ASN A 35 8.52 -15.33 -23.87
CA ASN A 35 8.49 -14.88 -25.28
C ASN A 35 7.15 -14.26 -25.70
N SER A 36 6.24 -13.98 -24.77
CA SER A 36 5.05 -13.18 -25.08
C SER A 36 5.44 -11.70 -25.12
N ASP A 37 5.31 -11.06 -26.28
CA ASP A 37 5.46 -9.61 -26.50
C ASP A 37 4.45 -8.73 -25.71
N THR A 38 3.72 -9.33 -24.76
CA THR A 38 2.77 -8.67 -23.87
C THR A 38 3.32 -8.62 -22.46
N GLN A 39 4.42 -7.89 -22.27
CA GLN A 39 4.61 -7.14 -21.03
C GLN A 39 5.18 -5.75 -21.36
N PRO A 40 4.51 -4.66 -20.95
CA PRO A 40 5.23 -3.42 -20.69
C PRO A 40 6.17 -3.72 -19.54
N ASN A 41 7.43 -4.02 -19.87
CA ASN A 41 8.49 -4.20 -18.91
C ASN A 41 8.80 -2.81 -18.31
N HIS A 42 8.00 -2.39 -17.34
CA HIS A 42 8.13 -1.11 -16.66
C HIS A 42 8.33 -1.28 -15.15
N ILE A 43 8.85 -2.43 -14.70
CA ILE A 43 9.57 -2.37 -13.43
C ILE A 43 10.86 -1.60 -13.72
N VAL A 44 10.82 -0.29 -13.53
CA VAL A 44 12.03 0.54 -13.46
C VAL A 44 12.74 0.16 -12.16
N VAL A 45 13.42 -0.98 -12.19
CA VAL A 45 14.38 -1.39 -11.17
C VAL A 45 15.71 -0.71 -11.51
N PRO A 46 16.39 -0.09 -10.54
CA PRO A 46 17.69 0.51 -10.79
C PRO A 46 18.68 -0.51 -11.38
N ILE A 47 19.40 -0.09 -12.41
CA ILE A 47 20.61 -0.76 -12.88
C ILE A 47 21.76 -0.24 -12.02
N LEU A 48 22.48 -1.15 -11.39
CA LEU A 48 23.61 -0.83 -10.53
C LEU A 48 24.82 -0.41 -11.35
N LYS A 49 25.81 0.20 -10.69
CA LYS A 49 27.10 0.55 -11.32
C LYS A 49 27.82 -0.67 -11.93
N THR A 50 27.51 -1.87 -11.45
CA THR A 50 28.01 -3.15 -11.97
C THR A 50 27.36 -3.57 -13.29
N GLY A 51 26.35 -2.83 -13.77
CA GLY A 51 25.56 -3.17 -14.95
C GLY A 51 24.43 -4.17 -14.68
N LYS A 52 24.32 -4.70 -13.46
CA LYS A 52 23.30 -5.68 -13.08
C LYS A 52 22.03 -5.00 -12.58
N VAL A 53 20.90 -5.68 -12.73
CA VAL A 53 19.61 -5.28 -12.13
C VAL A 53 19.69 -5.46 -10.61
N LEU A 54 19.21 -4.48 -9.85
CA LEU A 54 19.26 -4.50 -8.38
C LEU A 54 18.61 -5.76 -7.80
N THR A 55 17.48 -6.21 -8.31
CA THR A 55 16.80 -7.42 -7.81
C THR A 55 17.61 -8.68 -8.01
N ASP A 56 18.36 -8.76 -9.10
CA ASP A 56 19.13 -9.96 -9.45
C ASP A 56 20.40 -10.03 -8.58
N GLU A 57 21.11 -8.90 -8.46
CA GLU A 57 22.31 -8.80 -7.63
C GLU A 57 22.00 -9.08 -6.15
N TYR A 58 20.85 -8.62 -5.67
CA TYR A 58 20.43 -8.76 -4.27
C TYR A 58 19.44 -9.89 -4.03
N SER A 59 19.33 -10.85 -4.95
CA SER A 59 18.37 -11.98 -4.87
C SER A 59 18.50 -12.83 -3.59
N GLY A 60 19.70 -12.94 -3.02
CA GLY A 60 19.96 -13.60 -1.73
C GLY A 60 19.69 -12.73 -0.50
N GLU A 61 19.53 -11.41 -0.67
CA GLU A 61 19.37 -10.44 0.42
C GLU A 61 17.88 -10.10 0.65
N VAL A 62 17.12 -11.11 1.08
CA VAL A 62 15.65 -11.03 1.22
C VAL A 62 15.19 -9.85 2.09
N GLN A 63 15.91 -9.54 3.18
CA GLN A 63 15.54 -8.41 4.05
C GLN A 63 15.69 -7.06 3.36
N PHE A 64 16.74 -6.89 2.54
CA PHE A 64 16.95 -5.68 1.77
C PHE A 64 15.86 -5.50 0.71
N LEU A 65 15.58 -6.55 -0.07
CA LEU A 65 14.53 -6.50 -1.10
C LEU A 65 13.15 -6.23 -0.49
N ALA A 66 12.80 -6.89 0.62
CA ALA A 66 11.54 -6.65 1.31
C ALA A 66 11.40 -5.18 1.73
N SER A 67 12.45 -4.62 2.36
CA SER A 67 12.47 -3.22 2.78
C SER A 67 12.37 -2.26 1.59
N TYR A 68 13.07 -2.58 0.49
CA TYR A 68 13.03 -1.82 -0.76
C TYR A 68 11.62 -1.78 -1.36
N PHE A 69 10.98 -2.94 -1.51
CA PHE A 69 9.63 -3.02 -2.08
C PHE A 69 8.58 -2.39 -1.18
N ILE A 70 8.61 -2.61 0.13
CA ILE A 70 7.69 -1.95 1.09
C ILE A 70 7.81 -0.42 0.98
N THR A 71 9.03 0.09 0.88
CA THR A 71 9.28 1.53 0.70
C THR A 71 8.71 2.04 -0.63
N ARG A 72 8.85 1.27 -1.72
CA ARG A 72 8.25 1.62 -3.02
C ARG A 72 6.72 1.60 -2.96
N MET A 73 6.12 0.62 -2.31
CA MET A 73 4.66 0.55 -2.12
C MET A 73 4.15 1.79 -1.37
N ASN A 74 4.84 2.21 -0.30
CA ASN A 74 4.50 3.45 0.40
C ASN A 74 4.59 4.68 -0.52
N LYS A 75 5.59 4.74 -1.41
CA LYS A 75 5.72 5.83 -2.40
C LYS A 75 4.59 5.80 -3.44
N PHE A 76 4.20 4.63 -3.93
CA PHE A 76 3.06 4.52 -4.86
C PHE A 76 1.77 5.02 -4.23
N ILE A 77 1.47 4.61 -3.00
CA ILE A 77 0.32 5.14 -2.23
C ILE A 77 0.39 6.66 -2.19
N LYS A 78 1.52 7.23 -1.76
CA LYS A 78 1.70 8.69 -1.69
C LYS A 78 1.50 9.39 -3.04
N ILE A 79 1.98 8.81 -4.14
CA ILE A 79 1.82 9.36 -5.49
C ILE A 79 0.33 9.39 -5.88
N TYR A 80 -0.38 8.27 -5.71
CA TYR A 80 -1.77 8.16 -6.12
C TYR A 80 -2.72 9.03 -5.30
N THR A 81 -2.42 9.22 -4.01
CA THR A 81 -3.34 9.91 -3.10
C THR A 81 -3.02 11.39 -2.90
N LYS A 82 -1.88 11.89 -3.38
CA LYS A 82 -1.41 13.27 -3.12
C LYS A 82 -2.44 14.32 -3.48
N GLU A 83 -2.95 14.29 -4.72
CA GLU A 83 -3.89 15.30 -5.20
C GLU A 83 -5.24 15.22 -4.50
N ILE A 84 -5.67 14.00 -4.13
CA ILE A 84 -6.89 13.81 -3.32
C ILE A 84 -6.73 14.51 -1.98
N PHE A 85 -5.62 14.29 -1.27
CA PHE A 85 -5.42 14.91 0.04
C PHE A 85 -5.29 16.43 -0.04
N ASN A 86 -4.58 16.95 -1.05
CA ASN A 86 -4.41 18.38 -1.27
C ASN A 86 -5.75 19.10 -1.49
N GLU A 87 -6.69 18.48 -2.20
CA GLU A 87 -8.06 19.01 -2.46
C GLU A 87 -8.80 19.36 -1.15
N TYR A 88 -8.52 18.62 -0.07
CA TYR A 88 -9.13 18.81 1.24
C TYR A 88 -8.21 19.50 2.27
N GLY A 89 -7.09 20.08 1.83
CA GLY A 89 -6.12 20.76 2.69
C GLY A 89 -5.30 19.82 3.58
N LEU A 90 -5.31 18.51 3.31
CA LEU A 90 -4.50 17.49 3.99
C LEU A 90 -3.13 17.40 3.31
N THR A 91 -2.05 17.24 4.08
CA THR A 91 -0.67 17.19 3.57
C THR A 91 -0.33 15.81 2.99
N GLY A 92 -1.01 14.77 3.48
CA GLY A 92 -0.72 13.39 3.12
C GLY A 92 -1.60 12.39 3.84
N GLY A 93 -1.22 11.11 3.72
CA GLY A 93 -1.95 9.99 4.32
C GLY A 93 -2.01 10.05 5.84
N ASP A 94 -0.99 10.60 6.50
CA ASP A 94 -0.95 10.69 7.97
C ASP A 94 -2.07 11.61 8.49
N ASP A 95 -2.25 12.80 7.89
CA ASP A 95 -3.36 13.71 8.24
C ASP A 95 -4.72 13.03 8.07
N PHE A 96 -4.90 12.30 6.96
CA PHE A 96 -6.13 11.56 6.70
C PHE A 96 -6.33 10.42 7.69
N SER A 97 -5.27 9.68 8.04
CA SER A 97 -5.30 8.59 9.00
C SER A 97 -5.71 9.07 10.40
N PHE A 98 -5.20 10.23 10.83
CA PHE A 98 -5.65 10.87 12.07
C PHE A 98 -7.13 11.23 12.01
N LEU A 99 -7.60 11.90 10.95
CA LEU A 99 -9.01 12.26 10.79
C LEU A 99 -9.92 11.02 10.77
N ALA A 100 -9.53 10.00 10.02
CA ALA A 100 -10.23 8.73 9.94
C ALA A 100 -10.33 8.02 11.29
N LEU A 101 -9.25 7.96 12.06
CA LEU A 101 -9.27 7.30 13.37
C LEU A 101 -10.07 8.10 14.40
N ILE A 102 -10.10 9.44 14.33
CA ILE A 102 -11.02 10.25 15.15
C ILE A 102 -12.48 9.94 14.80
N ASP A 103 -12.81 9.65 13.54
CA ASP A 103 -14.17 9.23 13.12
C ASP A 103 -14.56 7.85 13.67
N LYS A 104 -13.60 6.92 13.77
CA LYS A 104 -13.84 5.50 14.09
C LYS A 104 -13.67 5.14 15.57
N MET A 105 -12.82 5.84 16.30
CA MET A 105 -12.55 5.59 17.72
C MET A 105 -13.56 6.34 18.60
N ASP A 106 -13.89 5.77 19.77
CA ASP A 106 -14.72 6.46 20.76
C ASP A 106 -13.92 7.55 21.48
N ARG A 107 -14.01 8.78 20.96
CA ARG A 107 -13.51 10.01 21.57
C ARG A 107 -12.07 9.87 22.11
N PRO A 108 -11.08 9.51 21.27
CA PRO A 108 -9.73 9.23 21.74
C PRO A 108 -9.06 10.49 22.31
N ASN A 109 -8.15 10.31 23.26
CA ASN A 109 -7.21 11.36 23.62
C ASN A 109 -6.02 11.40 22.62
N LYS A 110 -5.22 12.47 22.69
CA LYS A 110 -4.07 12.68 21.79
C LYS A 110 -3.07 11.52 21.80
N LYS A 111 -2.79 10.94 22.97
CA LYS A 111 -1.80 9.86 23.12
C LYS A 111 -2.32 8.56 22.49
N GLU A 112 -3.58 8.21 22.73
CA GLU A 112 -4.25 7.06 22.12
C GLU A 112 -4.23 7.18 20.59
N LEU A 113 -4.54 8.36 20.07
CA LEU A 113 -4.56 8.59 18.63
C LEU A 113 -3.16 8.51 18.00
N CYS A 114 -2.13 9.08 18.66
CA CYS A 114 -0.74 8.97 18.21
C CYS A 114 -0.27 7.51 18.21
N LEU A 115 -0.60 6.74 19.25
CA LEU A 115 -0.26 5.32 19.35
C LEU A 115 -0.94 4.50 18.26
N ALA A 116 -2.23 4.73 18.00
CA ALA A 116 -2.98 4.06 16.94
C ALA A 116 -2.44 4.37 15.54
N ASN A 117 -1.84 5.55 15.33
CA ASN A 117 -1.19 5.94 14.08
C ASN A 117 0.32 5.61 14.04
N LEU A 118 0.89 4.95 15.05
CA LEU A 118 2.34 4.72 15.18
C LEU A 118 3.17 6.01 14.96
N THR A 119 2.65 7.15 15.43
CA THR A 119 3.20 8.48 15.21
C THR A 119 3.76 9.05 16.51
N GLU A 120 4.92 9.69 16.45
CA GLU A 120 5.49 10.40 17.61
C GLU A 120 4.56 11.50 18.11
N ILE A 121 4.52 11.72 19.42
CA ILE A 121 3.57 12.66 20.05
C ILE A 121 3.72 14.07 19.47
N THR A 122 4.95 14.56 19.27
CA THR A 122 5.21 15.90 18.71
C THR A 122 4.57 16.07 17.33
N THR A 123 4.85 15.14 16.41
CA THR A 123 4.29 15.11 15.05
C THR A 123 2.77 14.97 15.08
N GLY A 124 2.24 14.05 15.88
CA GLY A 124 0.80 13.84 16.00
C GLY A 124 0.07 15.06 16.55
N MET A 125 0.67 15.78 17.49
CA MET A 125 0.12 17.04 18.01
C MET A 125 0.02 18.11 16.93
N ASP A 126 1.00 18.20 16.03
CA ASP A 126 0.96 19.18 14.94
C ASP A 126 -0.09 18.82 13.87
N ILE A 127 -0.26 17.53 13.57
CA ILE A 127 -1.36 17.03 12.74
C ILE A 127 -2.71 17.39 13.37
N ILE A 128 -2.90 17.11 14.66
CA ILE A 128 -4.15 17.40 15.38
C ILE A 128 -4.45 18.91 15.36
N LYS A 129 -3.48 19.76 15.68
CA LYS A 129 -3.65 21.23 15.60
C LYS A 129 -4.08 21.67 14.20
N LYS A 130 -3.50 21.07 13.16
CA LYS A 130 -3.88 21.34 11.77
C LYS A 130 -5.34 20.94 11.50
N LEU A 131 -5.74 19.74 11.90
CA LEU A 131 -7.13 19.26 11.72
C LEU A 131 -8.14 20.13 12.48
N VAL A 132 -7.78 20.61 13.68
CA VAL A 132 -8.59 21.59 14.43
C VAL A 132 -8.69 22.90 13.67
N LYS A 133 -7.58 23.43 13.15
CA LYS A 133 -7.56 24.67 12.34
C LYS A 133 -8.40 24.55 11.07
N LEU A 134 -8.45 23.38 10.45
CA LEU A 134 -9.31 23.09 9.29
C LEU A 134 -10.79 22.94 9.67
N GLY A 135 -11.10 22.82 10.96
CA GLY A 135 -12.45 22.58 11.48
C GLY A 135 -12.93 21.16 11.26
N TYR A 136 -12.02 20.19 11.08
CA TYR A 136 -12.36 18.77 10.89
C TYR A 136 -12.51 18.02 12.21
N THR A 137 -11.87 18.49 13.26
CA THR A 137 -11.98 17.92 14.61
C THR A 137 -12.02 19.04 15.64
N GLU A 138 -12.54 18.74 16.82
CA GLU A 138 -12.53 19.63 17.97
C GLU A 138 -12.15 18.89 19.25
N GLU A 139 -11.68 19.65 20.23
CA GLU A 139 -11.30 19.14 21.55
C GLU A 139 -12.41 19.41 22.57
N ILE A 140 -12.94 18.34 23.15
CA ILE A 140 -13.90 18.41 24.25
C ILE A 140 -13.22 18.06 25.58
N ALA A 141 -13.81 18.51 26.68
CA ALA A 141 -13.39 18.07 28.01
C ALA A 141 -13.71 16.57 28.18
N ASP A 142 -12.86 15.84 28.89
CA ASP A 142 -13.18 14.49 29.32
C ASP A 142 -14.30 14.50 30.38
N ASP A 143 -15.14 13.47 30.35
CA ASP A 143 -16.32 13.34 31.21
C ASP A 143 -15.93 13.20 32.70
N TYR A 144 -14.74 12.67 33.01
CA TYR A 144 -14.23 12.39 34.35
C TYR A 144 -13.13 13.35 34.79
N ASP A 145 -12.28 13.81 33.87
CA ASP A 145 -11.23 14.80 34.14
C ASP A 145 -11.31 15.99 33.17
N LYS A 146 -11.89 17.11 33.60
CA LYS A 146 -12.00 18.33 32.77
C LYS A 146 -10.66 18.93 32.33
N ARG A 147 -9.54 18.51 32.92
CA ARG A 147 -8.18 18.90 32.49
C ARG A 147 -7.72 18.07 31.29
N ALA A 148 -8.25 16.86 31.12
CA ALA A 148 -8.03 16.03 29.95
C ALA A 148 -8.90 16.48 28.77
N LYS A 149 -8.37 16.27 27.56
CA LYS A 149 -9.01 16.61 26.30
C LYS A 149 -9.24 15.37 25.46
N ARG A 150 -10.45 15.21 24.95
CA ARG A 150 -10.83 14.19 23.97
C ARG A 150 -11.06 14.82 22.61
N LEU A 151 -10.82 14.04 21.56
CA LEU A 151 -11.01 14.48 20.19
C LEU A 151 -12.32 13.91 19.65
N ILE A 152 -13.10 14.77 19.02
CA ILE A 152 -14.29 14.35 18.27
C ILE A 152 -14.23 14.89 16.85
N ILE A 153 -14.81 14.15 15.91
CA ILE A 153 -14.95 14.61 14.53
C ILE A 153 -16.12 15.58 14.44
N THR A 154 -15.93 16.68 13.70
CA THR A 154 -17.02 17.62 13.40
C THR A 154 -17.85 17.09 12.23
N GLU A 155 -19.02 17.69 11.98
CA GLU A 155 -19.80 17.38 10.78
C GLU A 155 -19.00 17.62 9.49
N LYS A 156 -18.28 18.75 9.43
CA LYS A 156 -17.37 19.07 8.32
C LYS A 156 -16.28 18.01 8.16
N GLY A 157 -15.66 17.59 9.26
CA GLY A 157 -14.64 16.54 9.25
C GLY A 157 -15.17 15.21 8.72
N ARG A 158 -16.37 14.82 9.15
CA ARG A 158 -17.02 13.57 8.72
C ARG A 158 -17.38 13.60 7.23
N PHE A 159 -17.91 14.72 6.75
CA PHE A 159 -18.15 14.94 5.32
C PHE A 159 -16.85 14.79 4.52
N THR A 160 -15.78 15.48 4.93
CA THR A 160 -14.45 15.40 4.31
C THR A 160 -13.93 13.96 4.31
N ALA A 161 -13.99 13.26 5.45
CA ALA A 161 -13.50 11.89 5.55
C ALA A 161 -14.24 10.96 4.56
N ASN A 162 -15.56 11.05 4.50
CA ASN A 162 -16.38 10.28 3.56
C ASN A 162 -16.08 10.63 2.10
N ALA A 163 -15.87 11.91 1.79
CA ALA A 163 -15.51 12.35 0.44
C ALA A 163 -14.14 11.79 0.01
N VAL A 164 -13.15 11.83 0.90
CA VAL A 164 -11.83 11.23 0.65
C VAL A 164 -11.95 9.72 0.48
N TYR A 165 -12.67 9.01 1.35
CA TYR A 165 -12.92 7.56 1.17
C TYR A 165 -13.56 7.24 -0.17
N SER A 166 -14.58 8.01 -0.57
CA SER A 166 -15.23 7.80 -1.86
C SER A 166 -14.27 8.06 -3.04
N ARG A 167 -13.33 9.00 -2.91
CA ARG A 167 -12.33 9.26 -3.95
C ARG A 167 -11.28 8.15 -4.01
N LEU A 168 -10.81 7.67 -2.86
CA LEU A 168 -9.88 6.54 -2.77
C LEU A 168 -10.49 5.26 -3.36
N ASN A 169 -11.76 4.96 -3.07
CA ASN A 169 -12.45 3.79 -3.62
C ASN A 169 -12.74 3.88 -5.13
N ARG A 170 -12.63 5.07 -5.72
CA ARG A 170 -12.80 5.32 -7.16
C ARG A 170 -11.47 5.52 -7.88
N LEU A 171 -10.34 5.40 -7.19
CA LEU A 171 -9.04 5.38 -7.84
C LEU A 171 -9.02 4.23 -8.84
N ARG A 172 -8.56 4.52 -10.05
CA ARG A 172 -8.29 3.49 -11.04
C ARG A 172 -7.13 2.63 -10.59
N GLU A 173 -6.15 3.26 -9.94
CA GLU A 173 -4.97 2.64 -9.38
C GLU A 173 -5.33 1.89 -8.09
N ASP A 174 -5.29 0.57 -8.16
CA ASP A 174 -5.34 -0.30 -6.99
C ASP A 174 -3.92 -0.58 -6.49
N VAL A 175 -3.64 -0.32 -5.21
CA VAL A 175 -2.33 -0.59 -4.61
C VAL A 175 -1.98 -2.09 -4.62
N LEU A 176 -2.99 -2.97 -4.63
CA LEU A 176 -2.82 -4.41 -4.77
C LEU A 176 -2.89 -4.87 -6.24
N GLY A 177 -3.23 -3.97 -7.17
CA GLY A 177 -3.13 -4.15 -8.62
C GLY A 177 -3.57 -5.53 -9.10
N ASP A 178 -2.64 -6.21 -9.79
CA ASP A 178 -2.85 -7.47 -10.49
C ASP A 178 -2.94 -8.71 -9.57
N LEU A 179 -2.88 -8.53 -8.24
CA LEU A 179 -3.07 -9.65 -7.31
C LEU A 179 -4.50 -10.21 -7.42
N THR A 180 -4.58 -11.53 -7.55
CA THR A 180 -5.83 -12.30 -7.49
C THR A 180 -6.50 -12.20 -6.11
N GLY A 181 -7.76 -12.62 -6.01
CA GLY A 181 -8.49 -12.63 -4.75
C GLY A 181 -7.76 -13.37 -3.62
N ASP A 182 -7.22 -14.56 -3.93
CA ASP A 182 -6.47 -15.35 -2.96
C ASP A 182 -5.16 -14.67 -2.56
N GLU A 183 -4.39 -14.14 -3.53
CA GLU A 183 -3.14 -13.42 -3.26
C GLU A 183 -3.37 -12.18 -2.39
N ARG A 184 -4.48 -11.45 -2.61
CA ARG A 184 -4.89 -10.33 -1.77
C ARG A 184 -5.16 -10.77 -0.34
N THR A 185 -5.82 -11.91 -0.12
CA THR A 185 -6.00 -12.45 1.24
C THR A 185 -4.67 -12.85 1.86
N VAL A 186 -3.76 -13.45 1.09
CA VAL A 186 -2.43 -13.86 1.58
C VAL A 186 -1.58 -12.65 2.00
N ILE A 187 -1.52 -11.61 1.17
CA ILE A 187 -0.69 -10.43 1.48
C ILE A 187 -1.21 -9.70 2.71
N ILE A 188 -2.53 -9.56 2.88
CA ILE A 188 -3.12 -8.94 4.08
C ILE A 188 -2.72 -9.72 5.34
N ARG A 189 -2.84 -11.05 5.31
CA ARG A 189 -2.42 -11.90 6.44
C ARG A 189 -0.94 -11.74 6.77
N PHE A 190 -0.06 -11.59 5.77
CA PHE A 190 1.35 -11.33 6.03
C PHE A 190 1.60 -9.95 6.65
N LEU A 191 0.92 -8.91 6.14
CA LEU A 191 1.02 -7.56 6.70
C LEU A 191 0.52 -7.50 8.15
N GLU A 192 -0.58 -8.17 8.48
CA GLU A 192 -1.10 -8.27 9.85
C GLU A 192 -0.12 -8.96 10.81
N ARG A 193 0.51 -10.04 10.35
CA ARG A 193 1.52 -10.77 11.14
C ARG A 193 2.75 -9.90 11.39
N LEU A 194 3.23 -9.18 10.36
CA LEU A 194 4.35 -8.24 10.50
C LEU A 194 3.98 -7.07 11.43
N ASN A 195 2.79 -6.49 11.26
CA ASN A 195 2.29 -5.42 12.12
C ASN A 195 2.26 -5.87 13.58
N THR A 196 1.66 -7.03 13.87
CA THR A 196 1.58 -7.58 15.24
C THR A 196 2.96 -7.75 15.87
N TYR A 197 3.91 -8.31 15.12
CA TYR A 197 5.28 -8.46 15.59
C TYR A 197 5.91 -7.11 15.98
N HIS A 198 5.82 -6.11 15.10
CA HIS A 198 6.41 -4.80 15.33
C HIS A 198 5.71 -4.00 16.42
N THR A 199 4.37 -4.06 16.50
CA THR A 199 3.60 -3.44 17.59
C THR A 199 4.04 -3.98 18.94
N ASN A 200 4.12 -5.32 19.09
CA ASN A 200 4.58 -5.94 20.32
C ASN A 200 6.03 -5.54 20.66
N TYR A 201 6.90 -5.52 19.66
CA TYR A 201 8.30 -5.13 19.85
C TYR A 201 8.44 -3.68 20.37
N ILE A 202 7.70 -2.74 19.78
CA ILE A 202 7.72 -1.34 20.19
C ILE A 202 7.08 -1.16 21.58
N MET A 203 5.96 -1.83 21.87
CA MET A 203 5.28 -1.72 23.16
C MET A 203 6.02 -2.42 24.32
N SER A 204 6.94 -3.33 24.00
CA SER A 204 7.77 -4.02 25.00
C SER A 204 9.03 -3.26 25.42
N ARG A 205 9.33 -2.13 24.76
CA ARG A 205 10.44 -1.23 25.08
C ARG A 205 9.96 -0.07 25.95
#